data_AF-A0A4U5MI99-F1
#
_entry.id   AF-A0A4U5MI99-F1
#
_cell.length_a   1.000
_cell.length_b   1.000
_cell.length_c   1.000
_cell.angle_alpha   90.00
_cell.angle_beta   90.00
_cell.angle_gamma   90.00
#
_symmetry.space_group_name_H-M   'P 1'
#
loop_
_entity.id
_entity.type
_entity.pdbx_description
1 polymer ?
#
loop_
_entity_poly.entity_id
_entity_poly.type
_entity_poly.pdbx_seq_one_letter_code
_entity_poly.pdbx_strand_id
1 'polypeptide(L)'
;MRDSYEALGDLNEPQNGMYPSSVLDGCIPKMAREAVPQLENAVDVEIETLMLWRSRKTVFQMFCDRGYMVTSEELEETLEEFKVRFGMKPPRNMLNEKFSHIMERDLHCLVLFPLNPKVGVSDMKAAVVEMKDNNCRHVVFIVNQGLTPSAKKFIGDLPVDITMEVFTEGELLVNVTEHELVPQHEVLEDWRKEELYKRYTVRDGNLPKMSKNDPIARYYGMKIGQVVKVTRDSKAAGRYTHYRLVC
;
A
#
# COMPACT_ATOMS: atom_id res chain seq x y z
N MET A 1 -44.26 -53.69 57.27
CA MET A 1 -45.55 -54.38 57.04
C MET A 1 -46.40 -53.45 56.21
N ARG A 2 -46.49 -53.68 54.88
CA ARG A 2 -47.34 -52.92 53.91
C ARG A 2 -47.01 -51.42 53.75
N ASP A 3 -47.40 -50.65 52.73
CA ASP A 3 -47.73 -50.80 51.28
C ASP A 3 -47.89 -49.33 50.72
N SER A 4 -47.80 -48.93 49.45
CA SER A 4 -47.23 -49.49 48.19
C SER A 4 -47.41 -48.45 47.03
N TYR A 5 -46.53 -48.44 45.99
CA TYR A 5 -46.69 -47.76 44.66
C TYR A 5 -46.58 -46.20 44.63
N GLU A 6 -45.64 -45.60 43.86
CA GLU A 6 -45.72 -45.08 42.46
C GLU A 6 -45.85 -43.54 42.41
N ALA A 7 -45.35 -42.76 41.44
CA ALA A 7 -44.61 -43.03 40.18
C ALA A 7 -43.72 -41.80 39.79
N LEU A 8 -43.05 -41.89 38.62
CA LEU A 8 -42.28 -40.86 37.89
C LEU A 8 -40.91 -40.49 38.51
N GLY A 9 -39.77 -40.65 37.83
CA GLY A 9 -39.50 -41.10 36.46
C GLY A 9 -38.35 -40.28 35.85
N ASP A 10 -37.17 -40.87 35.69
CA ASP A 10 -35.93 -40.16 35.33
C ASP A 10 -35.97 -39.45 33.97
N LEU A 11 -35.63 -38.15 33.97
CA LEU A 11 -35.24 -37.43 32.75
C LEU A 11 -33.73 -37.53 32.55
N ASN A 12 -33.30 -38.64 31.93
CA ASN A 12 -31.93 -38.81 31.43
C ASN A 12 -31.64 -37.86 30.24
N GLU A 13 -30.38 -37.44 30.14
CA GLU A 13 -29.87 -36.66 29.00
C GLU A 13 -30.02 -37.43 27.68
N PRO A 14 -30.40 -36.76 26.56
CA PRO A 14 -30.36 -37.39 25.25
C PRO A 14 -28.91 -37.58 24.78
N GLN A 15 -28.58 -38.84 24.51
CA GLN A 15 -27.23 -39.31 24.17
C GLN A 15 -26.69 -38.73 22.85
N ASN A 16 -25.36 -38.76 22.71
CA ASN A 16 -24.62 -38.43 21.49
C ASN A 16 -25.21 -39.14 20.24
N GLY A 17 -25.95 -38.37 19.43
CA GLY A 17 -26.42 -38.78 18.12
C GLY A 17 -25.27 -38.81 17.11
N MET A 18 -24.67 -39.99 16.94
CA MET A 18 -23.64 -40.26 15.94
C MET A 18 -24.24 -40.20 14.52
N TYR A 19 -24.29 -39.01 13.92
CA TYR A 19 -24.64 -38.84 12.52
C TYR A 19 -23.53 -39.42 11.63
N PRO A 20 -23.81 -40.41 10.76
CA PRO A 20 -22.83 -40.91 9.81
C PRO A 20 -22.54 -39.84 8.75
N SER A 21 -21.28 -39.39 8.69
CA SER A 21 -20.77 -38.34 7.79
C SER A 21 -20.77 -38.70 6.29
N SER A 22 -21.55 -39.71 5.86
CA SER A 22 -21.39 -40.40 4.57
C SER A 22 -22.62 -40.37 3.66
N VAL A 23 -23.62 -39.52 3.93
CA VAL A 23 -24.88 -39.49 3.16
C VAL A 23 -25.11 -38.18 2.37
N LEU A 24 -24.26 -37.16 2.51
CA LEU A 24 -24.35 -35.91 1.73
C LEU A 24 -23.36 -35.79 0.56
N ASP A 25 -22.33 -36.65 0.49
CA ASP A 25 -21.35 -36.63 -0.61
C ASP A 25 -21.83 -37.26 -1.94
N GLY A 26 -23.03 -37.84 -1.96
CA GLY A 26 -23.57 -38.55 -3.12
C GLY A 26 -24.29 -37.70 -4.17
N CYS A 27 -24.78 -36.50 -3.79
CA CYS A 27 -25.81 -35.78 -4.56
C CYS A 27 -25.41 -34.40 -5.09
N ILE A 28 -24.13 -34.06 -5.13
CA ILE A 28 -23.65 -32.86 -5.85
C ILE A 28 -23.44 -33.24 -7.33
N PRO A 29 -24.21 -32.67 -8.30
CA PRO A 29 -24.00 -32.94 -9.72
C PRO A 29 -22.56 -32.62 -10.14
N LYS A 30 -21.98 -33.38 -11.10
CA LYS A 30 -20.62 -33.09 -11.60
C LYS A 30 -20.44 -31.63 -12.02
N MET A 31 -21.44 -31.07 -12.71
CA MET A 31 -21.49 -29.65 -13.08
C MET A 31 -21.35 -28.69 -11.89
N ALA A 32 -21.95 -29.01 -10.73
CA ALA A 32 -21.83 -28.18 -9.53
C ALA A 32 -20.45 -28.35 -8.84
N ARG A 33 -19.82 -29.53 -8.92
CA ARG A 33 -18.44 -29.75 -8.45
C ARG A 33 -17.40 -29.01 -9.30
N GLU A 34 -17.66 -28.83 -10.60
CA GLU A 34 -16.79 -28.09 -11.52
C GLU A 34 -17.06 -26.58 -11.47
N ALA A 35 -18.31 -26.16 -11.23
CA ALA A 35 -18.69 -24.74 -11.16
C ALA A 35 -18.17 -24.00 -9.92
N VAL A 36 -18.07 -24.65 -8.75
CA VAL A 36 -17.60 -23.99 -7.52
C VAL A 36 -16.14 -23.51 -7.64
N PRO A 37 -15.15 -24.34 -8.03
CA PRO A 37 -13.78 -23.86 -8.27
C PRO A 37 -13.69 -22.81 -9.39
N GLN A 38 -14.53 -22.90 -10.42
CA GLN A 38 -14.56 -21.89 -11.50
C GLN A 38 -15.06 -20.54 -10.98
N LEU A 39 -16.05 -20.54 -10.09
CA LEU A 39 -16.59 -19.33 -9.44
C LEU A 39 -15.57 -18.73 -8.47
N GLU A 40 -14.90 -19.54 -7.64
CA GLU A 40 -13.82 -19.09 -6.74
C GLU A 40 -12.68 -18.42 -7.54
N ASN A 41 -12.19 -19.07 -8.59
CA ASN A 41 -11.15 -18.49 -9.46
C ASN A 41 -11.61 -17.19 -10.15
N ALA A 42 -12.88 -17.06 -10.54
CA ALA A 42 -13.40 -15.84 -11.13
C ALA A 42 -13.45 -14.68 -10.12
N VAL A 43 -13.86 -14.96 -8.88
CA VAL A 43 -13.86 -13.98 -7.78
C VAL A 43 -12.44 -13.53 -7.45
N ASP A 44 -11.47 -14.45 -7.36
CA ASP A 44 -10.06 -14.11 -7.12
C ASP A 44 -9.47 -13.21 -8.23
N VAL A 45 -9.78 -13.50 -9.49
CA VAL A 45 -9.37 -12.68 -10.64
C VAL A 45 -9.95 -11.26 -10.56
N GLU A 46 -11.20 -11.11 -10.14
CA GLU A 46 -11.83 -9.80 -9.98
C GLU A 46 -11.26 -9.01 -8.79
N ILE A 47 -11.04 -9.67 -7.65
CA ILE A 47 -10.40 -9.07 -6.46
C ILE A 47 -8.99 -8.60 -6.79
N GLU A 48 -8.17 -9.42 -7.47
CA GLU A 48 -6.81 -9.03 -7.85
C GLU A 48 -6.81 -7.86 -8.84
N THR A 49 -7.75 -7.83 -9.79
CA THR A 49 -7.90 -6.70 -10.72
C THR A 49 -8.27 -5.40 -9.98
N LEU A 50 -9.19 -5.48 -9.01
CA LEU A 50 -9.57 -4.35 -8.16
C LEU A 50 -8.38 -3.83 -7.33
N MET A 51 -7.56 -4.74 -6.78
CA MET A 51 -6.37 -4.37 -6.01
C MET A 51 -5.30 -3.69 -6.87
N LEU A 52 -5.07 -4.19 -8.09
CA LEU A 52 -4.15 -3.56 -9.04
C LEU A 52 -4.63 -2.16 -9.47
N TRP A 53 -5.92 -2.00 -9.80
CA TRP A 53 -6.48 -0.69 -10.11
C TRP A 53 -6.39 0.29 -8.93
N ARG A 54 -6.76 -0.12 -7.71
CA ARG A 54 -6.66 0.76 -6.52
C ARG A 54 -5.23 1.17 -6.21
N SER A 55 -4.30 0.21 -6.20
CA SER A 55 -2.88 0.52 -5.94
C SER A 55 -2.28 1.43 -7.03
N ARG A 56 -2.63 1.23 -8.32
CA ARG A 56 -2.30 2.18 -9.39
C ARG A 56 -2.90 3.56 -9.11
N LYS A 57 -4.19 3.67 -8.81
CA LYS A 57 -4.86 4.95 -8.53
C LYS A 57 -4.19 5.72 -7.39
N THR A 58 -3.86 5.06 -6.28
CA THR A 58 -3.13 5.66 -5.15
C THR A 58 -1.70 6.07 -5.52
N VAL A 59 -1.00 5.34 -6.40
CA VAL A 59 0.29 5.79 -6.96
C VAL A 59 0.10 7.10 -7.73
N PHE A 60 -0.89 7.21 -8.60
CA PHE A 60 -1.14 8.43 -9.38
C PHE A 60 -1.47 9.63 -8.49
N GLN A 61 -2.29 9.44 -7.44
CA GLN A 61 -2.53 10.45 -6.40
C GLN A 61 -1.23 10.86 -5.67
N MET A 62 -0.43 9.88 -5.24
CA MET A 62 0.86 10.12 -4.56
C MET A 62 1.85 10.90 -5.45
N PHE A 63 1.91 10.62 -6.75
CA PHE A 63 2.77 11.34 -7.68
C PHE A 63 2.27 12.77 -7.95
N CYS A 64 0.96 12.98 -8.05
CA CYS A 64 0.36 14.31 -8.09
C CYS A 64 0.71 15.14 -6.83
N ASP A 65 0.53 14.56 -5.63
CA ASP A 65 0.86 15.19 -4.34
C ASP A 65 2.36 15.50 -4.20
N ARG A 66 3.23 14.72 -4.84
CA ARG A 66 4.69 14.94 -4.92
C ARG A 66 5.10 15.96 -6.00
N GLY A 67 4.16 16.61 -6.70
CA GLY A 67 4.44 17.62 -7.72
C GLY A 67 4.81 17.08 -9.11
N TYR A 68 4.54 15.81 -9.39
CA TYR A 68 4.71 15.24 -10.72
C TYR A 68 3.50 15.51 -11.62
N MET A 69 3.74 15.55 -12.92
CA MET A 69 2.70 15.74 -13.92
C MET A 69 1.81 14.50 -13.97
N VAL A 70 0.55 14.69 -13.62
CA VAL A 70 -0.52 13.69 -13.70
C VAL A 70 -1.77 14.40 -14.21
N THR A 71 -2.50 13.78 -15.14
CA THR A 71 -3.73 14.33 -15.71
C THR A 71 -4.96 13.97 -14.87
N SER A 72 -6.03 14.76 -15.00
CA SER A 72 -7.33 14.45 -14.38
C SER A 72 -7.89 13.11 -14.86
N GLU A 73 -7.71 12.76 -16.14
CA GLU A 73 -8.16 11.47 -16.70
C GLU A 73 -7.50 10.27 -16.02
N GLU A 74 -6.22 10.38 -15.66
CA GLU A 74 -5.48 9.33 -14.96
C GLU A 74 -5.84 9.25 -13.46
N LEU A 75 -6.13 10.37 -12.81
CA LEU A 75 -6.60 10.41 -11.41
C LEU A 75 -8.04 9.90 -11.27
N GLU A 76 -8.89 10.19 -12.25
CA GLU A 76 -10.33 9.91 -12.20
C GLU A 76 -10.68 8.52 -12.78
N GLU A 77 -9.75 7.85 -13.47
CA GLU A 77 -9.89 6.50 -14.06
C GLU A 77 -10.76 5.55 -13.21
N THR A 78 -11.84 5.07 -13.82
CA THR A 78 -12.76 4.08 -13.25
C THR A 78 -12.22 2.66 -13.40
N LEU A 79 -12.77 1.73 -12.61
CA LEU A 79 -12.41 0.31 -12.71
C LEU A 79 -12.81 -0.27 -14.08
N GLU A 80 -13.90 0.21 -14.66
CA GLU A 80 -14.43 -0.18 -15.95
C GLU A 80 -13.48 0.25 -17.08
N GLU A 81 -13.00 1.50 -17.06
CA GLU A 81 -12.01 2.00 -18.03
C GLU A 81 -10.68 1.27 -17.90
N PHE A 82 -10.22 0.99 -16.68
CA PHE A 82 -9.04 0.17 -16.42
C PHE A 82 -9.20 -1.25 -17.00
N LYS A 83 -10.34 -1.90 -16.75
CA LYS A 83 -10.68 -3.22 -17.31
C LYS A 83 -10.75 -3.20 -18.84
N VAL A 84 -11.23 -2.12 -19.46
CA VAL A 84 -11.23 -1.96 -20.93
C VAL A 84 -9.82 -1.79 -21.49
N ARG A 85 -8.95 -1.03 -20.80
CA ARG A 85 -7.58 -0.72 -21.24
C ARG A 85 -6.60 -1.88 -21.06
N PHE A 86 -6.65 -2.55 -19.90
CA PHE A 86 -5.67 -3.56 -19.50
C PHE A 86 -6.24 -4.99 -19.42
N GLY A 87 -7.57 -5.16 -19.42
CA GLY A 87 -8.23 -6.44 -19.24
C GLY A 87 -8.38 -6.85 -17.77
N MET A 88 -8.77 -8.10 -17.56
CA MET A 88 -8.86 -8.73 -16.22
C MET A 88 -7.51 -9.33 -15.85
N LYS A 89 -7.06 -9.09 -14.61
CA LYS A 89 -5.76 -9.54 -14.07
C LYS A 89 -4.60 -9.29 -15.05
N PRO A 90 -4.34 -8.01 -15.43
CA PRO A 90 -3.24 -7.70 -16.34
C PRO A 90 -1.90 -8.14 -15.75
N PRO A 91 -0.93 -8.53 -16.60
CA PRO A 91 0.43 -8.78 -16.15
C PRO A 91 1.01 -7.48 -15.59
N ARG A 92 1.52 -7.54 -14.35
CA ARG A 92 1.91 -6.37 -13.54
C ARG A 92 2.77 -5.35 -14.28
N ASN A 93 3.72 -5.80 -15.08
CA ASN A 93 4.63 -4.92 -15.82
C ASN A 93 3.98 -4.07 -16.93
N MET A 94 2.73 -4.34 -17.33
CA MET A 94 1.95 -3.43 -18.19
C MET A 94 1.50 -2.16 -17.46
N LEU A 95 1.63 -2.12 -16.13
CA LEU A 95 1.30 -0.96 -15.28
C LEU A 95 2.54 -0.10 -14.95
N ASN A 96 3.71 -0.42 -15.51
CA ASN A 96 4.91 0.40 -15.38
C ASN A 96 4.67 1.79 -16.00
N GLU A 97 5.13 2.84 -15.33
CA GLU A 97 4.85 4.22 -15.73
C GLU A 97 6.04 5.15 -15.48
N LYS A 98 6.22 6.18 -16.32
CA LYS A 98 7.27 7.20 -16.13
C LYS A 98 6.66 8.57 -15.83
N PHE A 99 6.86 9.05 -14.61
CA PHE A 99 6.45 10.37 -14.17
C PHE A 99 7.56 11.42 -14.37
N SER A 100 7.17 12.65 -14.71
CA SER A 100 8.07 13.81 -14.83
C SER A 100 7.62 14.93 -13.90
N HIS A 101 8.55 15.56 -13.18
CA HIS A 101 8.21 16.65 -12.26
C HIS A 101 7.74 17.90 -13.02
N ILE A 102 6.72 18.60 -12.50
CA ILE A 102 6.13 19.76 -13.20
C ILE A 102 7.12 20.92 -13.31
N MET A 103 7.99 21.10 -12.31
CA MET A 103 8.91 22.24 -12.21
C MET A 103 10.38 21.90 -12.51
N GLU A 104 10.78 20.63 -12.40
CA GLU A 104 12.17 20.20 -12.51
C GLU A 104 12.34 19.27 -13.72
N ARG A 105 12.83 19.83 -14.83
CA ARG A 105 12.84 19.16 -16.14
C ARG A 105 13.59 17.83 -16.18
N ASP A 106 14.66 17.70 -15.40
CA ASP A 106 15.50 16.50 -15.33
C ASP A 106 15.10 15.55 -14.18
N LEU A 107 14.07 15.89 -13.39
CA LEU A 107 13.56 15.05 -12.31
C LEU A 107 12.46 14.13 -12.85
N HIS A 108 12.90 12.94 -13.28
CA HIS A 108 12.01 11.85 -13.67
C HIS A 108 12.02 10.72 -12.64
N CYS A 109 10.87 10.08 -12.48
CA CYS A 109 10.70 8.89 -11.65
C CYS A 109 10.06 7.76 -12.46
N LEU A 110 10.61 6.55 -12.33
CA LEU A 110 10.08 5.34 -12.94
C LEU A 110 9.30 4.54 -11.88
N VAL A 111 8.06 4.15 -12.16
CA VAL A 111 7.29 3.25 -11.30
C VAL A 111 7.25 1.88 -11.95
N LEU A 112 7.65 0.86 -11.20
CA LEU A 112 7.74 -0.52 -11.67
C LEU A 112 6.83 -1.44 -10.87
N PHE A 113 5.98 -2.17 -11.58
CA PHE A 113 5.13 -3.25 -11.09
C PHE A 113 5.74 -4.59 -11.54
N PRO A 114 6.71 -5.16 -10.79
CA PRO A 114 7.40 -6.38 -11.19
C PRO A 114 6.46 -7.59 -11.28
N LEU A 115 6.72 -8.45 -12.27
CA LEU A 115 6.02 -9.74 -12.43
C LEU A 115 6.28 -10.71 -11.26
N ASN A 116 7.49 -10.67 -10.70
CA ASN A 116 7.91 -11.54 -9.60
C ASN A 116 7.33 -11.02 -8.27
N PRO A 117 6.51 -11.81 -7.53
CA PRO A 117 5.92 -11.35 -6.26
C PRO A 117 6.95 -10.98 -5.19
N LYS A 118 8.14 -11.62 -5.24
CA LYS A 118 9.32 -11.27 -4.45
C LYS A 118 10.44 -10.82 -5.37
N VAL A 119 10.90 -9.59 -5.18
CA VAL A 119 11.93 -8.95 -6.00
C VAL A 119 13.33 -9.35 -5.55
N GLY A 120 14.13 -9.82 -6.50
CA GLY A 120 15.52 -10.22 -6.36
C GLY A 120 16.51 -9.14 -6.77
N VAL A 121 17.81 -9.42 -6.56
CA VAL A 121 18.91 -8.53 -6.99
C VAL A 121 19.01 -8.46 -8.53
N SER A 122 18.57 -9.49 -9.25
CA SER A 122 18.45 -9.49 -10.71
C SER A 122 17.48 -8.42 -11.20
N ASP A 123 16.28 -8.36 -10.61
CA ASP A 123 15.24 -7.41 -10.98
C ASP A 123 15.69 -5.97 -10.66
N MET A 124 16.35 -5.75 -9.52
CA MET A 124 16.92 -4.44 -9.18
C MET A 124 18.01 -4.00 -10.15
N LYS A 125 18.87 -4.93 -10.61
CA LYS A 125 19.88 -4.62 -11.64
C LYS A 125 19.25 -4.29 -12.98
N ALA A 126 18.18 -4.98 -13.37
CA ALA A 126 17.41 -4.66 -14.58
C ALA A 126 16.82 -3.25 -14.50
N ALA A 127 16.19 -2.90 -13.38
CA ALA A 127 15.66 -1.55 -13.14
C ALA A 127 16.75 -0.45 -13.16
N VAL A 128 17.98 -0.74 -12.73
CA VAL A 128 19.11 0.20 -12.84
C VAL A 128 19.57 0.40 -14.30
N VAL A 129 19.35 -0.57 -15.19
CA VAL A 129 19.54 -0.39 -16.63
C VAL A 129 18.39 0.45 -17.20
N GLU A 130 17.14 0.04 -16.94
CA GLU A 130 15.93 0.73 -17.41
C GLU A 130 15.86 2.19 -16.96
N MET A 131 16.29 2.50 -15.72
CA MET A 131 16.44 3.88 -15.25
C MET A 131 17.41 4.70 -16.10
N LYS A 132 18.56 4.14 -16.50
CA LYS A 132 19.55 4.84 -17.34
C LYS A 132 18.99 5.11 -18.74
N ASP A 133 18.35 4.10 -19.33
CA ASP A 133 17.75 4.20 -20.67
C ASP A 133 16.62 5.25 -20.69
N ASN A 134 15.90 5.41 -19.57
CA ASN A 134 14.86 6.43 -19.38
C ASN A 134 15.36 7.79 -18.86
N ASN A 135 16.66 7.97 -18.61
CA ASN A 135 17.23 9.14 -17.91
C ASN A 135 16.56 9.45 -16.56
N CYS A 136 16.19 8.41 -15.81
CA CYS A 136 15.65 8.50 -14.45
C CYS A 136 16.75 8.23 -13.41
N ARG A 137 16.68 8.90 -12.26
CA ARG A 137 17.49 8.57 -11.07
C ARG A 137 16.66 8.14 -9.87
N HIS A 138 15.33 8.15 -10.00
CA HIS A 138 14.40 7.72 -8.99
C HIS A 138 13.56 6.57 -9.54
N VAL A 139 13.44 5.48 -8.78
CA VAL A 139 12.52 4.38 -9.07
C VAL A 139 11.70 3.99 -7.84
N VAL A 140 10.42 3.70 -8.05
CA VAL A 140 9.51 3.17 -7.04
C VAL A 140 9.03 1.78 -7.47
N PHE A 141 9.27 0.76 -6.65
CA PHE A 141 8.74 -0.58 -6.88
C PHE A 141 7.41 -0.79 -6.14
N ILE A 142 6.41 -1.29 -6.85
CA ILE A 142 5.10 -1.68 -6.30
C ILE A 142 5.03 -3.21 -6.28
N VAL A 143 5.29 -3.83 -5.13
CA VAL A 143 5.54 -5.27 -5.01
C VAL A 143 4.40 -6.02 -4.33
N ASN A 144 4.12 -7.25 -4.76
CA ASN A 144 3.08 -8.06 -4.13
C ASN A 144 3.47 -8.53 -2.70
N GLN A 145 4.65 -9.15 -2.53
CA GLN A 145 5.08 -9.75 -1.26
C GLN A 145 6.31 -9.09 -0.62
N GLY A 146 7.13 -8.35 -1.38
CA GLY A 146 8.30 -7.65 -0.85
C GLY A 146 9.62 -7.91 -1.57
N LEU A 147 10.71 -7.45 -0.94
CA LEU A 147 12.08 -7.70 -1.38
C LEU A 147 12.70 -8.93 -0.68
N THR A 148 13.53 -9.67 -1.42
CA THR A 148 14.49 -10.62 -0.83
C THR A 148 15.50 -9.91 0.09
N PRO A 149 16.07 -10.58 1.13
CA PRO A 149 17.06 -9.95 2.01
C PRO A 149 18.28 -9.39 1.27
N SER A 150 18.76 -10.09 0.23
CA SER A 150 19.85 -9.62 -0.64
C SER A 150 19.49 -8.36 -1.42
N ALA A 151 18.25 -8.26 -1.91
CA ALA A 151 17.75 -7.04 -2.56
C ALA A 151 17.63 -5.88 -1.56
N LYS A 152 17.16 -6.11 -0.33
CA LYS A 152 17.14 -5.09 0.73
C LYS A 152 18.55 -4.55 1.03
N LYS A 153 19.56 -5.42 1.09
CA LYS A 153 20.96 -5.00 1.24
C LYS A 153 21.44 -4.19 0.04
N PHE A 154 21.14 -4.64 -1.19
CA PHE A 154 21.57 -4.00 -2.42
C PHE A 154 21.14 -2.52 -2.53
N ILE A 155 20.01 -2.11 -1.95
CA ILE A 155 19.61 -0.68 -1.88
C ILE A 155 20.70 0.17 -1.21
N GLY A 156 21.35 -0.35 -0.15
CA GLY A 156 22.45 0.36 0.54
C GLY A 156 23.77 0.36 -0.23
N ASP A 157 23.92 -0.50 -1.23
CA ASP A 157 25.08 -0.58 -2.12
C ASP A 157 24.89 0.30 -3.39
N LEU A 158 23.75 0.99 -3.55
CA LEU A 158 23.47 1.87 -4.68
C LEU A 158 24.27 3.19 -4.61
N PRO A 159 24.59 3.81 -5.76
CA PRO A 159 25.09 5.18 -5.83
C PRO A 159 24.17 6.19 -5.12
N VAL A 160 24.77 7.18 -4.45
CA VAL A 160 24.06 8.18 -3.61
C VAL A 160 23.06 9.02 -4.41
N ASP A 161 23.25 9.16 -5.73
CA ASP A 161 22.34 9.88 -6.62
C ASP A 161 21.17 9.04 -7.13
N ILE A 162 21.16 7.72 -6.90
CA ILE A 162 20.04 6.82 -7.25
C ILE A 162 19.15 6.65 -6.01
N THR A 163 17.88 7.04 -6.14
CA THR A 163 16.86 6.79 -5.12
C THR A 163 16.00 5.59 -5.52
N MET A 164 15.83 4.65 -4.61
CA MET A 164 14.98 3.47 -4.79
C MET A 164 14.01 3.35 -3.62
N GLU A 165 12.72 3.57 -3.89
CA GLU A 165 11.63 3.35 -2.95
C GLU A 165 10.92 2.02 -3.25
N VAL A 166 10.25 1.46 -2.25
CA VAL A 166 9.44 0.24 -2.38
C VAL A 166 8.17 0.40 -1.57
N PHE A 167 7.04 0.00 -2.15
CA PHE A 167 5.74 -0.13 -1.50
C PHE A 167 5.18 -1.50 -1.82
N THR A 168 4.41 -2.08 -0.90
CA THR A 168 3.60 -3.25 -1.23
C THR A 168 2.28 -2.83 -1.86
N GLU A 169 1.71 -3.67 -2.73
CA GLU A 169 0.35 -3.45 -3.28
C GLU A 169 -0.67 -3.20 -2.16
N GLY A 170 -0.54 -3.92 -1.04
CA GLY A 170 -1.37 -3.77 0.17
C GLY A 170 -1.27 -2.41 0.86
N GLU A 171 -0.09 -1.78 0.86
CA GLU A 171 0.12 -0.44 1.43
C GLU A 171 -0.56 0.68 0.63
N LEU A 172 -0.97 0.39 -0.61
CA LEU A 172 -1.51 1.36 -1.58
C LEU A 172 -2.98 1.09 -1.94
N LEU A 173 -3.64 0.13 -1.29
CA LEU A 173 -5.08 -0.14 -1.49
C LEU A 173 -6.00 0.99 -1.02
N VAL A 174 -5.48 1.87 -0.15
CA VAL A 174 -6.16 3.06 0.38
C VAL A 174 -5.12 4.18 0.48
N ASN A 175 -5.46 5.38 0.03
CA ASN A 175 -4.60 6.54 0.21
C ASN A 175 -4.54 6.95 1.70
N VAL A 176 -3.35 6.89 2.28
CA VAL A 176 -3.14 7.19 3.70
C VAL A 176 -3.35 8.67 4.05
N THR A 177 -3.26 9.59 3.09
CA THR A 177 -3.47 11.03 3.33
C THR A 177 -4.94 11.44 3.42
N GLU A 178 -5.85 10.61 2.87
CA GLU A 178 -7.31 10.86 2.87
C GLU A 178 -8.00 10.42 4.16
N HIS A 179 -7.29 9.73 5.05
CA HIS A 179 -7.85 9.20 6.29
C HIS A 179 -8.09 10.30 7.34
N GLU A 180 -9.30 10.40 7.91
CA GLU A 180 -9.73 11.48 8.83
C GLU A 180 -8.75 11.79 9.97
N LEU A 181 -8.13 10.76 10.58
CA LEU A 181 -7.16 10.93 11.67
C LEU A 181 -5.77 11.41 11.23
N VAL A 182 -5.50 11.54 9.94
CA VAL A 182 -4.22 11.98 9.38
C VAL A 182 -4.27 13.49 9.13
N PRO A 183 -3.48 14.30 9.86
CA PRO A 183 -3.42 15.74 9.65
C PRO A 183 -2.66 16.11 8.37
N GLN A 184 -2.75 17.38 7.95
CA GLN A 184 -1.99 17.88 6.80
C GLN A 184 -0.49 17.95 7.14
N HIS A 185 0.34 17.43 6.24
CA HIS A 185 1.80 17.42 6.35
C HIS A 185 2.41 18.21 5.19
N GLU A 186 3.28 19.17 5.50
CA GLU A 186 3.99 20.02 4.53
C GLU A 186 5.50 19.91 4.82
N VAL A 187 6.29 19.44 3.86
CA VAL A 187 7.75 19.41 3.98
C VAL A 187 8.28 20.83 3.85
N LEU A 188 9.11 21.28 4.81
CA LEU A 188 9.70 22.61 4.77
C LEU A 188 10.93 22.65 3.86
N GLU A 189 10.98 23.64 2.98
CA GLU A 189 12.19 24.07 2.28
C GLU A 189 13.26 24.55 3.26
N ASP A 190 14.55 24.42 2.88
CA ASP A 190 15.68 24.67 3.79
C ASP A 190 15.68 26.09 4.39
N TRP A 191 15.30 27.11 3.62
CA TRP A 191 15.20 28.48 4.14
C TRP A 191 14.09 28.65 5.18
N ARG A 192 12.96 27.94 5.02
CA ARG A 192 11.87 27.90 6.03
C ARG A 192 12.30 27.14 7.28
N LYS A 193 13.08 26.06 7.12
CA LYS A 193 13.71 25.34 8.23
C LYS A 193 14.66 26.27 9.01
N GLU A 194 15.48 27.07 8.33
CA GLU A 194 16.32 28.08 8.99
C GLU A 194 15.53 29.18 9.70
N GLU A 195 14.46 29.69 9.08
CA GLU A 195 13.60 30.71 9.69
C GLU A 195 12.94 30.17 10.97
N LEU A 196 12.42 28.94 10.93
CA LEU A 196 11.89 28.22 12.10
C LEU A 196 12.92 28.17 13.23
N TYR A 197 14.16 27.82 12.92
CA TYR A 197 15.24 27.65 13.91
C TYR A 197 15.63 28.98 14.56
N LYS A 198 15.72 30.05 13.76
CA LYS A 198 15.96 31.42 14.24
C LYS A 198 14.80 31.92 15.10
N ARG A 199 13.55 31.72 14.66
CA ARG A 199 12.34 32.23 15.32
C ARG A 199 12.05 31.59 16.67
N TYR A 200 12.27 30.30 16.81
CA TYR A 200 12.00 29.56 18.05
C TYR A 200 13.26 29.22 18.86
N THR A 201 14.44 29.60 18.37
CA THR A 201 15.75 29.28 18.98
C THR A 201 15.93 27.76 19.20
N VAL A 202 15.52 26.97 18.20
CA VAL A 202 15.56 25.49 18.22
C VAL A 202 16.58 24.93 17.22
N ARG A 203 16.99 23.67 17.44
CA ARG A 203 17.81 22.86 16.52
C ARG A 203 17.13 21.52 16.27
N ASP A 204 17.63 20.74 15.31
CA ASP A 204 17.15 19.38 14.96
C ASP A 204 16.89 18.51 16.21
N GLY A 205 17.82 18.49 17.17
CA GLY A 205 17.70 17.70 18.40
C GLY A 205 16.60 18.13 19.38
N ASN A 206 16.00 19.32 19.20
CA ASN A 206 14.90 19.81 20.01
C ASN A 206 13.52 19.48 19.41
N LEU A 207 13.45 19.08 18.14
CA LEU A 207 12.18 18.79 17.48
C LEU A 207 11.70 17.36 17.80
N PRO A 208 10.38 17.15 18.00
CA PRO A 208 9.78 15.83 18.03
C PRO A 208 10.12 15.05 16.76
N LYS A 209 10.50 13.77 16.90
CA LYS A 209 10.94 12.95 15.76
C LYS A 209 9.77 12.26 15.06
N MET A 210 9.96 11.98 13.77
CA MET A 210 9.12 11.16 12.89
C MET A 210 10.03 10.13 12.22
N SER A 211 9.59 8.86 12.17
CA SER A 211 10.37 7.80 11.50
C SER A 211 10.37 8.01 9.98
N LYS A 212 11.50 7.82 9.30
CA LYS A 212 11.53 7.71 7.82
C LYS A 212 10.58 6.62 7.31
N ASN A 213 10.34 5.57 8.11
CA ASN A 213 9.45 4.46 7.76
C ASN A 213 7.97 4.71 8.13
N ASP A 214 7.63 5.89 8.64
CA ASP A 214 6.23 6.31 8.85
C ASP A 214 5.47 6.30 7.51
N PRO A 215 4.21 5.83 7.45
CA PRO A 215 3.43 5.78 6.20
C PRO A 215 3.38 7.12 5.46
N ILE A 216 3.28 8.24 6.18
CA ILE A 216 3.24 9.58 5.59
C ILE A 216 4.63 10.03 5.13
N ALA A 217 5.67 9.72 5.90
CA ALA A 217 7.05 9.99 5.49
C ALA A 217 7.41 9.23 4.21
N ARG A 218 6.96 7.98 4.07
CA ARG A 218 7.10 7.19 2.84
C ARG A 218 6.24 7.76 1.71
N TYR A 219 4.96 8.08 1.95
CA TYR A 219 4.05 8.63 0.93
C TYR A 219 4.64 9.87 0.23
N TYR A 220 5.22 10.82 0.98
CA TYR A 220 5.85 12.01 0.41
C TYR A 220 7.35 11.86 0.04
N GLY A 221 7.93 10.66 0.14
CA GLY A 221 9.35 10.42 -0.19
C GLY A 221 10.35 11.16 0.70
N MET A 222 10.00 11.38 1.98
CA MET A 222 10.76 12.24 2.89
C MET A 222 12.13 11.68 3.25
N LYS A 223 13.11 12.57 3.34
CA LYS A 223 14.53 12.28 3.62
C LYS A 223 14.87 12.62 5.07
N ILE A 224 15.80 11.86 5.65
CA ILE A 224 16.32 12.09 7.00
C ILE A 224 16.89 13.50 7.09
N GLY A 225 16.58 14.22 8.17
CA GLY A 225 16.97 15.61 8.39
C GLY A 225 15.99 16.65 7.83
N GLN A 226 14.99 16.27 7.03
CA GLN A 226 13.92 17.18 6.65
C GLN A 226 13.00 17.48 7.84
N VAL A 227 12.43 18.68 7.86
CA VAL A 227 11.46 19.11 8.88
C VAL A 227 10.08 19.22 8.22
N VAL A 228 9.09 18.60 8.86
CA VAL A 228 7.71 18.56 8.40
C VAL A 228 6.87 19.43 9.31
N LYS A 229 6.11 20.34 8.72
CA LYS A 229 5.05 21.10 9.38
C LYS A 229 3.78 20.27 9.37
N VAL A 230 3.22 20.02 10.55
CA VAL A 230 2.03 19.19 10.73
C VAL A 230 0.90 20.07 11.28
N THR A 231 -0.15 20.23 10.48
CA THR A 231 -1.30 21.10 10.78
C THR A 231 -2.54 20.26 10.98
N ARG A 232 -3.10 20.32 12.19
CA ARG A 232 -4.35 19.62 12.56
C ARG A 232 -5.40 20.60 13.04
N ASP A 233 -6.66 20.26 12.90
CA ASP A 233 -7.73 21.04 13.51
C ASP A 233 -7.83 20.75 15.01
N SER A 234 -8.25 21.76 15.78
CA SER A 234 -8.25 21.75 17.24
C SER A 234 -9.51 22.40 17.77
N LYS A 235 -10.29 21.65 18.56
CA LYS A 235 -11.53 22.13 19.19
C LYS A 235 -11.34 23.39 20.05
N ALA A 236 -10.14 23.63 20.56
CA ALA A 236 -9.82 24.78 21.42
C ALA A 236 -9.15 25.96 20.69
N ALA A 237 -8.43 25.71 19.59
CA ALA A 237 -7.56 26.70 18.94
C ALA A 237 -7.89 26.94 17.45
N GLY A 238 -8.92 26.30 16.90
CA GLY A 238 -9.19 26.28 15.47
C GLY A 238 -8.21 25.37 14.75
N ARG A 239 -6.97 25.84 14.52
CA ARG A 239 -5.88 25.07 13.90
C ARG A 239 -4.65 25.05 14.81
N TYR A 240 -4.05 23.87 14.97
CA TYR A 240 -2.83 23.65 15.73
C TYR A 240 -1.72 23.17 14.81
N THR A 241 -0.64 23.95 14.73
CA THR A 241 0.55 23.64 13.94
C THR A 241 1.70 23.25 14.85
N HIS A 242 2.40 22.17 14.51
CA HIS A 242 3.67 21.78 15.13
C HIS A 242 4.64 21.26 14.07
N TYR A 243 5.89 21.02 14.46
CA TYR A 243 6.95 20.61 13.54
C TYR A 243 7.59 19.30 14.02
N ARG A 244 7.95 18.43 13.08
CA ARG A 244 8.62 17.16 13.35
C ARG A 244 9.85 16.98 12.45
N LEU A 245 10.91 16.38 12.98
CA LEU A 245 12.13 16.04 12.24
C LEU A 245 12.07 14.59 11.77
N VAL A 246 12.36 14.33 10.49
CA VAL A 246 12.44 12.98 9.93
C VAL A 246 13.79 12.33 10.32
N CYS A 247 13.75 11.12 10.88
CA CYS A 247 14.91 10.35 11.31
C CYS A 247 14.84 8.86 10.93
#